data_AF-A0A955RFB8-F1
#
_entry.id   AF-A0A955RFB8-F1
#
_cell.length_a   1.000
_cell.length_b   1.000
_cell.length_c   1.000
_cell.angle_alpha   90.00
_cell.angle_beta   90.00
_cell.angle_gamma   90.00
#
_symmetry.space_group_name_H-M   'P 1'
#
loop_
_entity.id
_entity.type
_entity.pdbx_description
1 polymer ?
#
loop_
_entity_poly.entity_id
_entity_poly.type
_entity_poly.pdbx_seq_one_letter_code
_entity_poly.pdbx_strand_id
1 'polypeptide(L)'
;MTTSATVAASDDERDDDSGEVLEEEVDSGVDPRLRYTCDLSDDDLTARWVKTPEALGSISLGFAHEGRLINAEQFPLGGETGAWTVVMPNRAWATAETIEYVVAAAREVHRLRPDAPPLRVNGISLKEGGWFRPHRSHQNGRDVDLGFYYATAEVPRCRACEKVMDVGANWDLVKALVTLTDVQVILVDRAVQRALRAHALSVGEDPVWLASLFDGGRNSLIRHARRHRDHFHVRFYNPRAQELGRRVAPLLAQRPDQNLRIYRVRNGDNLGKIALRNKSSIRAIQKANHMRGTFLRIGQVLRVPMRGPCTRCPVPPPVEVPERRRPPPSPAELADVPADGSGTTGTST
;
A
#
# COMPACT_ATOMS: atom_id res chain seq x y z
N MET A 1 -71.67 -24.07 -29.35
CA MET A 1 -72.40 -23.15 -30.24
C MET A 1 -72.49 -21.81 -29.52
N THR A 2 -71.55 -20.91 -29.81
CA THR A 2 -71.73 -19.70 -30.66
C THR A 2 -72.51 -18.59 -29.93
N THR A 3 -71.79 -17.54 -29.49
CA THR A 3 -71.83 -16.12 -29.96
C THR A 3 -72.88 -15.28 -29.25
N SER A 4 -72.73 -14.02 -28.83
CA SER A 4 -72.00 -12.80 -29.27
C SER A 4 -72.20 -11.74 -28.15
N ALA A 5 -71.58 -10.56 -28.03
CA ALA A 5 -70.44 -9.85 -28.63
C ALA A 5 -70.25 -8.49 -27.91
N THR A 6 -68.99 -7.99 -27.88
CA THR A 6 -68.49 -6.57 -28.00
C THR A 6 -68.97 -5.46 -27.03
N VAL A 7 -68.19 -4.41 -26.64
CA VAL A 7 -67.23 -3.52 -27.35
C VAL A 7 -66.23 -2.85 -26.37
N ALA A 8 -65.04 -2.50 -26.90
CA ALA A 8 -63.92 -1.55 -26.58
C ALA A 8 -64.11 -0.40 -25.55
N ALA A 9 -63.12 0.42 -25.11
CA ALA A 9 -61.73 0.79 -25.45
C ALA A 9 -61.15 1.48 -24.16
N SER A 10 -59.87 1.47 -23.77
CA SER A 10 -58.65 2.19 -24.23
C SER A 10 -58.01 2.91 -23.02
N ASP A 11 -56.73 3.26 -23.18
CA ASP A 11 -55.89 4.17 -22.38
C ASP A 11 -55.16 3.53 -21.18
N ASP A 12 -53.89 3.78 -20.90
CA ASP A 12 -52.68 4.19 -21.64
C ASP A 12 -51.56 3.95 -20.60
N GLU A 13 -50.50 3.23 -20.95
CA GLU A 13 -49.42 2.87 -20.02
C GLU A 13 -48.49 4.05 -19.77
N ARG A 14 -48.33 4.48 -18.50
CA ARG A 14 -47.12 5.14 -17.98
C ARG A 14 -46.92 4.79 -16.51
N ASP A 15 -46.20 3.70 -16.25
CA ASP A 15 -45.49 3.49 -14.99
C ASP A 15 -44.10 4.13 -15.11
N ASP A 16 -43.92 5.28 -14.47
CA ASP A 16 -42.62 5.86 -14.13
C ASP A 16 -42.61 6.04 -12.61
N ASP A 17 -42.26 4.98 -11.90
CA ASP A 17 -41.89 5.04 -10.48
C ASP A 17 -40.40 4.71 -10.39
N SER A 18 -39.59 5.74 -10.63
CA SER A 18 -38.17 5.74 -10.25
C SER A 18 -38.09 5.81 -8.72
N GLY A 19 -38.34 4.67 -8.07
CA GLY A 19 -38.06 4.47 -6.66
C GLY A 19 -36.56 4.58 -6.43
N GLU A 20 -36.11 5.77 -6.05
CA GLU A 20 -34.78 6.02 -5.53
C GLU A 20 -34.65 5.23 -4.21
N VAL A 21 -34.07 4.04 -4.28
CA VAL A 21 -33.79 3.21 -3.11
C VAL A 21 -32.68 3.92 -2.35
N LEU A 22 -33.06 4.75 -1.39
CA LEU A 22 -32.13 5.26 -0.39
C LEU A 22 -31.63 4.04 0.38
N GLU A 23 -30.41 3.59 0.06
CA GLU A 23 -29.70 2.58 0.84
C GLU A 23 -29.58 3.11 2.26
N GLU A 24 -30.38 2.56 3.19
CA GLU A 24 -30.21 2.83 4.61
C GLU A 24 -28.79 2.41 4.99
N GLU A 25 -27.96 3.38 5.37
CA GLU A 25 -26.64 3.14 5.93
C GLU A 25 -26.81 2.28 7.18
N VAL A 26 -26.52 0.98 7.03
CA VAL A 26 -26.43 0.06 8.16
C VAL A 26 -25.22 0.52 8.98
N ASP A 27 -25.48 1.10 10.15
CA ASP A 27 -24.44 1.37 11.14
C ASP A 27 -23.79 0.04 11.54
N SER A 28 -22.66 -0.25 10.90
CA SER A 28 -21.88 -1.46 11.15
C SER A 28 -21.31 -1.51 12.58
N GLY A 29 -21.41 -0.43 13.36
CA GLY A 29 -20.77 -0.30 14.68
C GLY A 29 -19.23 -0.30 14.62
N VAL A 30 -18.67 -0.24 13.41
CA VAL A 30 -17.23 -0.23 13.14
C VAL A 30 -16.78 1.21 12.96
N ASP A 31 -15.69 1.58 13.64
CA ASP A 31 -15.06 2.89 13.46
C ASP A 31 -14.76 3.16 11.97
N PRO A 32 -15.25 4.28 11.38
CA PRO A 32 -15.08 4.57 9.95
C PRO A 32 -13.61 4.71 9.52
N ARG A 33 -12.67 4.84 10.46
CA ARG A 33 -11.22 4.81 10.20
C ARG A 33 -10.72 3.40 9.83
N LEU A 34 -11.50 2.35 10.10
CA LEU A 34 -11.26 0.95 9.74
C LEU A 34 -11.93 0.63 8.40
N ARG A 35 -11.32 1.11 7.31
CA ARG A 35 -11.95 1.15 5.98
C ARG A 35 -12.26 -0.21 5.32
N TYR A 36 -11.79 -1.33 5.86
CA TYR A 36 -11.81 -2.64 5.17
C TYR A 36 -12.09 -3.83 6.11
N THR A 37 -12.70 -3.58 7.27
CA THR A 37 -13.20 -4.66 8.14
C THR A 37 -14.57 -5.16 7.70
N CYS A 38 -15.31 -4.35 6.93
CA CYS A 38 -16.71 -4.60 6.57
C CYS A 38 -16.88 -5.25 5.18
N ASP A 39 -15.82 -5.33 4.36
CA ASP A 39 -15.88 -5.88 2.99
C ASP A 39 -16.09 -7.40 2.95
N LEU A 40 -15.83 -8.08 4.07
CA LEU A 40 -15.92 -9.52 4.20
C LEU A 40 -16.26 -9.91 5.64
N SER A 41 -17.28 -10.75 5.85
CA SER A 41 -17.55 -11.34 7.17
C SER A 41 -16.42 -12.30 7.60
N ASP A 42 -16.29 -12.58 8.89
CA ASP A 42 -15.27 -13.55 9.38
C ASP A 42 -15.54 -14.98 8.88
N ASP A 43 -16.81 -15.34 8.69
CA ASP A 43 -17.22 -16.64 8.15
C ASP A 43 -16.87 -16.76 6.66
N ASP A 44 -17.15 -15.73 5.87
CA ASP A 44 -16.78 -15.70 4.45
C ASP A 44 -15.27 -15.67 4.26
N LEU A 45 -14.55 -14.90 5.07
CA LEU A 45 -13.09 -14.90 5.07
C LEU A 45 -12.53 -16.29 5.35
N THR A 46 -13.05 -16.96 6.38
CA THR A 46 -12.63 -18.31 6.75
C THR A 46 -12.93 -19.30 5.63
N ALA A 47 -14.13 -19.25 5.06
CA ALA A 47 -14.54 -20.11 3.95
C ALA A 47 -13.64 -19.91 2.72
N ARG A 48 -13.37 -18.67 2.32
CA ARG A 48 -12.49 -18.33 1.19
C ARG A 48 -11.04 -18.69 1.47
N TRP A 49 -10.53 -18.46 2.68
CA TRP A 49 -9.16 -18.84 3.05
C TRP A 49 -8.90 -20.34 2.87
N VAL A 50 -9.88 -21.17 3.24
CA VAL A 50 -9.77 -22.63 3.11
C VAL A 50 -9.94 -23.08 1.65
N LYS A 51 -10.96 -22.56 0.96
CA LYS A 51 -11.40 -23.07 -0.35
C LYS A 51 -10.71 -22.39 -1.54
N THR A 52 -10.55 -21.08 -1.50
CA THR A 52 -10.11 -20.23 -2.62
C THR A 52 -9.26 -19.04 -2.14
N PRO A 53 -8.10 -19.28 -1.48
CA PRO A 53 -7.30 -18.21 -0.87
C PRO A 53 -6.79 -17.18 -1.88
N GLU A 54 -6.59 -17.56 -3.14
CA GLU A 54 -6.25 -16.67 -4.25
C GLU A 54 -7.31 -15.58 -4.51
N ALA A 55 -8.59 -15.87 -4.28
CA ALA A 55 -9.69 -14.93 -4.49
C ALA A 55 -9.73 -13.79 -3.44
N LEU A 56 -8.95 -13.90 -2.36
CA LEU A 56 -8.80 -12.84 -1.37
C LEU A 56 -7.90 -11.69 -1.87
N GLY A 57 -7.21 -11.86 -3.01
CA GLY A 57 -6.24 -10.90 -3.51
C GLY A 57 -4.96 -10.87 -2.66
N SER A 58 -4.12 -9.86 -2.87
CA SER A 58 -2.83 -9.75 -2.19
C SER A 58 -2.97 -9.49 -0.67
N ILE A 59 -2.19 -10.21 0.14
CA ILE A 59 -2.25 -10.15 1.61
C ILE A 59 -0.88 -9.78 2.17
N SER A 60 -0.85 -8.74 3.00
CA SER A 60 0.33 -8.29 3.75
C SER A 60 0.31 -8.87 5.16
N LEU A 61 1.06 -9.95 5.40
CA LEU A 61 1.18 -10.58 6.71
C LEU A 61 2.30 -9.98 7.55
N GLY A 62 2.01 -9.69 8.82
CA GLY A 62 3.00 -9.23 9.80
C GLY A 62 3.49 -7.80 9.55
N PHE A 63 4.60 -7.44 10.18
CA PHE A 63 5.15 -6.09 10.11
C PHE A 63 6.05 -5.92 8.89
N ALA A 64 6.25 -4.67 8.45
CA ALA A 64 7.11 -4.35 7.31
C ALA A 64 8.53 -4.92 7.41
N HIS A 65 9.04 -5.13 8.63
CA HIS A 65 10.39 -5.65 8.94
C HIS A 65 10.41 -7.08 9.50
N GLU A 66 9.24 -7.71 9.60
CA GLU A 66 9.06 -9.09 10.03
C GLU A 66 7.72 -9.57 9.47
N GLY A 67 7.71 -9.79 8.16
CA GLY A 67 6.48 -10.01 7.42
C GLY A 67 6.69 -10.88 6.20
N ARG A 68 5.60 -11.11 5.48
CA ARG A 68 5.58 -11.87 4.24
C ARG A 68 4.39 -11.48 3.37
N LEU A 69 4.41 -11.91 2.13
CA LEU A 69 3.31 -11.76 1.19
C LEU A 69 2.65 -13.10 0.88
N ILE A 70 1.33 -13.05 0.70
CA ILE A 70 0.53 -14.08 0.04
C ILE A 70 -0.19 -13.42 -1.12
N ASN A 71 -0.34 -14.14 -2.23
CA ASN A 71 -0.93 -13.62 -3.47
C ASN A 71 -0.27 -12.31 -3.95
N ALA A 72 1.05 -12.22 -3.84
CA ALA A 72 1.79 -11.05 -4.31
C ALA A 72 1.61 -10.87 -5.82
N GLU A 73 1.47 -9.61 -6.22
CA GLU A 73 1.41 -9.22 -7.61
C GLU A 73 2.75 -8.67 -8.07
N GLN A 74 3.12 -8.95 -9.31
CA GLN A 74 4.33 -8.38 -9.89
C GLN A 74 4.01 -6.99 -10.43
N PHE A 75 4.85 -6.01 -10.08
CA PHE A 75 4.72 -4.64 -10.54
C PHE A 75 4.79 -4.60 -12.09
N PRO A 76 3.86 -3.90 -12.77
CA PRO A 76 3.86 -3.79 -14.21
C PRO A 76 5.18 -3.19 -14.73
N LEU A 77 5.75 -3.74 -15.81
CA LEU A 77 7.12 -3.41 -16.21
C LEU A 77 7.31 -2.02 -16.86
N GLY A 78 6.24 -1.25 -17.07
CA GLY A 78 6.32 0.13 -17.62
C GLY A 78 5.43 0.37 -18.83
N GLY A 79 5.19 -0.67 -19.63
CA GLY A 79 4.24 -0.66 -20.76
C GLY A 79 4.30 0.58 -21.67
N GLU A 80 3.18 0.87 -22.35
CA GLU A 80 3.06 1.89 -23.39
C GLU A 80 3.08 3.33 -22.86
N THR A 81 2.79 3.56 -21.57
CA THR A 81 2.66 4.92 -21.03
C THR A 81 3.98 5.65 -20.82
N GLY A 82 5.10 4.95 -20.74
CA GLY A 82 6.41 5.57 -20.46
C GLY A 82 6.55 6.23 -19.08
N ALA A 83 5.53 6.17 -18.21
CA ALA A 83 5.52 6.88 -16.94
C ALA A 83 6.47 6.28 -15.87
N TRP A 84 6.87 5.01 -16.01
CA TRP A 84 7.83 4.38 -15.10
C TRP A 84 8.65 3.27 -15.79
N THR A 85 9.73 2.88 -15.12
CA THR A 85 10.54 1.71 -15.46
C THR A 85 10.85 0.90 -14.21
N VAL A 86 10.89 -0.43 -14.33
CA VAL A 86 11.20 -1.35 -13.22
C VAL A 86 12.64 -1.80 -13.32
N VAL A 87 13.46 -1.45 -12.33
CA VAL A 87 14.91 -1.71 -12.35
C VAL A 87 15.24 -3.17 -12.02
N MET A 88 14.46 -3.82 -11.15
CA MET A 88 14.68 -5.21 -10.74
C MET A 88 13.34 -5.98 -10.74
N PRO A 89 12.89 -6.49 -11.89
CA PRO A 89 11.59 -7.17 -12.00
C PRO A 89 11.39 -8.35 -11.04
N ASN A 90 12.47 -9.09 -10.74
CA ASN A 90 12.44 -10.21 -9.78
C ASN A 90 12.30 -9.77 -8.30
N ARG A 91 12.34 -8.46 -8.03
CA ARG A 91 12.25 -7.82 -6.70
C ARG A 91 11.14 -6.77 -6.65
N ALA A 92 10.27 -6.76 -7.64
CA ALA A 92 9.15 -5.83 -7.76
C ALA A 92 7.84 -6.58 -7.54
N TRP A 93 7.72 -7.27 -6.40
CA TRP A 93 6.48 -7.90 -5.95
C TRP A 93 5.85 -7.06 -4.86
N ALA A 94 4.52 -6.95 -4.85
CA ALA A 94 3.82 -6.03 -3.99
C ALA A 94 2.41 -6.52 -3.64
N THR A 95 1.72 -5.75 -2.81
CA THR A 95 0.26 -5.77 -2.74
C THR A 95 -0.34 -4.97 -3.89
N ALA A 96 -1.58 -5.28 -4.29
CA ALA A 96 -2.33 -4.57 -5.34
C ALA A 96 -2.37 -3.05 -5.07
N GLU A 97 -2.73 -2.66 -3.84
CA GLU A 97 -2.78 -1.27 -3.41
C GLU A 97 -1.43 -0.54 -3.60
N THR A 98 -0.29 -1.19 -3.31
CA THR A 98 1.03 -0.57 -3.55
C THR A 98 1.28 -0.36 -5.04
N ILE A 99 0.85 -1.29 -5.89
CA ILE A 99 0.98 -1.13 -7.34
C ILE A 99 0.13 0.06 -7.80
N GLU A 100 -1.14 0.10 -7.41
CA GLU A 100 -2.08 1.17 -7.76
C GLU A 100 -1.58 2.54 -7.32
N TYR A 101 -1.11 2.68 -6.08
CA TYR A 101 -0.58 3.93 -5.54
C TYR A 101 0.64 4.44 -6.30
N VAL A 102 1.60 3.56 -6.60
CA VAL A 102 2.81 3.98 -7.33
C VAL A 102 2.48 4.28 -8.79
N VAL A 103 1.60 3.51 -9.44
CA VAL A 103 1.14 3.77 -10.81
C VAL A 103 0.40 5.11 -10.91
N ALA A 104 -0.50 5.39 -9.97
CA ALA A 104 -1.21 6.67 -9.92
C ALA A 104 -0.24 7.84 -9.76
N ALA A 105 0.71 7.74 -8.82
CA ALA A 105 1.71 8.79 -8.61
C ALA A 105 2.64 8.97 -9.82
N ALA A 106 3.09 7.89 -10.44
CA ALA A 106 3.95 7.95 -11.63
C ALA A 106 3.22 8.59 -12.82
N ARG A 107 1.97 8.18 -13.08
CA ARG A 107 1.14 8.75 -14.15
C ARG A 107 0.87 10.23 -13.93
N GLU A 108 0.63 10.65 -12.69
CA GLU A 108 0.40 12.07 -12.40
C GLU A 108 1.64 12.91 -12.66
N VAL A 109 2.83 12.44 -12.25
CA VAL A 109 4.07 13.16 -12.59
C VAL A 109 4.30 13.18 -14.09
N HIS A 110 4.07 12.08 -14.80
CA HIS A 110 4.20 12.03 -16.26
C HIS A 110 3.22 12.98 -16.97
N ARG A 111 1.99 13.11 -16.45
CA ARG A 111 0.99 14.07 -16.95
C ARG A 111 1.44 15.52 -16.76
N LEU A 112 1.99 15.84 -15.60
CA LEU A 112 2.50 17.18 -15.26
C LEU A 112 3.81 17.50 -15.99
N ARG A 113 4.61 16.48 -16.28
CA ARG A 113 5.94 16.59 -16.90
C ARG A 113 6.14 15.52 -17.98
N PRO A 114 5.53 15.69 -19.17
CA PRO A 114 5.63 14.71 -20.26
C PRO A 114 7.06 14.45 -20.71
N ASP A 115 7.93 15.46 -20.62
CA ASP A 115 9.34 15.39 -21.03
C ASP A 115 10.26 14.78 -19.94
N ALA A 116 9.75 14.57 -18.72
CA ALA A 116 10.55 13.97 -17.66
C ALA A 116 10.83 12.48 -17.97
N PRO A 117 12.04 11.97 -17.65
CA PRO A 117 12.33 10.55 -17.76
C PRO A 117 11.35 9.69 -16.92
N PRO A 118 11.12 8.41 -17.26
CA PRO A 118 10.23 7.53 -16.49
C PRO A 118 10.64 7.41 -15.02
N LEU A 119 9.66 7.35 -14.10
CA LEU A 119 9.93 7.06 -12.69
C LEU A 119 10.65 5.72 -12.54
N ARG A 120 11.79 5.71 -11.86
CA ARG A 120 12.51 4.46 -11.57
C ARG A 120 11.94 3.77 -10.34
N VAL A 121 11.23 2.66 -10.55
CA VAL A 121 10.77 1.76 -9.49
C VAL A 121 11.90 0.76 -9.22
N ASN A 122 12.56 0.89 -8.06
CA ASN A 122 13.71 0.08 -7.70
C ASN A 122 13.28 -1.25 -7.03
N GLY A 123 13.41 -1.37 -5.70
CA GLY A 123 13.04 -2.56 -4.95
C GLY A 123 11.71 -2.40 -4.24
N ILE A 124 10.84 -3.42 -4.30
CA ILE A 124 9.58 -3.47 -3.55
C ILE A 124 9.63 -4.60 -2.53
N SER A 125 9.60 -5.86 -2.97
CA SER A 125 9.85 -7.03 -2.13
C SER A 125 10.14 -8.28 -2.97
N LEU A 126 10.44 -9.39 -2.30
CA LEU A 126 10.40 -10.71 -2.93
C LEU A 126 8.93 -11.17 -3.11
N LYS A 127 8.71 -12.16 -3.97
CA LYS A 127 7.36 -12.73 -4.24
C LYS A 127 6.63 -13.23 -2.99
N GLU A 128 7.35 -13.85 -2.06
CA GLU A 128 6.80 -14.30 -0.77
C GLU A 128 7.07 -13.28 0.35
N GLY A 129 7.61 -12.11 0.03
CA GLY A 129 8.09 -11.15 1.01
C GLY A 129 9.29 -11.66 1.82
N GLY A 130 9.33 -11.35 3.11
CA GLY A 130 10.43 -11.70 4.00
C GLY A 130 11.70 -10.87 3.78
N TRP A 131 12.79 -11.25 4.45
CA TRP A 131 14.02 -10.44 4.51
C TRP A 131 14.54 -10.02 3.12
N PHE A 132 14.57 -8.72 2.89
CA PHE A 132 14.96 -8.11 1.62
C PHE A 132 16.29 -7.34 1.75
N ARG A 133 17.41 -8.02 1.47
CA ARG A 133 18.75 -7.38 1.60
C ARG A 133 18.89 -6.19 0.62
N PRO A 134 19.45 -5.04 1.06
CA PRO A 134 20.02 -4.75 2.39
C PRO A 134 19.02 -4.16 3.40
N HIS A 135 17.77 -3.93 2.99
CA HIS A 135 16.75 -3.28 3.78
C HIS A 135 16.27 -4.15 4.94
N ARG A 136 15.87 -3.49 6.03
CA ARG A 136 15.25 -4.17 7.17
C ARG A 136 13.76 -4.40 6.95
N SER A 137 13.11 -3.48 6.22
CA SER A 137 11.71 -3.57 5.81
C SER A 137 11.55 -4.28 4.45
N HIS A 138 10.56 -3.92 3.62
CA HIS A 138 10.27 -4.56 2.32
C HIS A 138 9.85 -6.03 2.45
N GLN A 139 9.35 -6.44 3.61
CA GLN A 139 9.03 -7.84 3.84
C GLN A 139 7.59 -8.19 3.55
N ASN A 140 6.68 -7.22 3.47
CA ASN A 140 5.24 -7.48 3.32
C ASN A 140 4.60 -6.70 2.16
N GLY A 141 5.38 -6.27 1.16
CA GLY A 141 4.91 -5.68 -0.10
C GLY A 141 4.26 -4.30 0.00
N ARG A 142 4.58 -3.55 1.05
CA ARG A 142 4.07 -2.18 1.29
C ARG A 142 5.15 -1.09 1.24
N ASP A 143 6.41 -1.49 1.15
CA ASP A 143 7.55 -0.58 1.00
C ASP A 143 8.04 -0.60 -0.45
N VAL A 144 8.40 0.55 -1.00
CA VAL A 144 9.01 0.70 -2.32
C VAL A 144 10.12 1.75 -2.29
N ASP A 145 11.21 1.44 -2.97
CA ASP A 145 12.27 2.41 -3.27
C ASP A 145 12.00 3.06 -4.63
N LEU A 146 11.78 4.36 -4.65
CA LEU A 146 11.59 5.16 -5.86
C LEU A 146 12.84 6.02 -6.10
N GLY A 147 13.46 5.87 -7.28
CA GLY A 147 14.58 6.71 -7.68
C GLY A 147 14.15 8.17 -7.87
N PHE A 148 15.09 9.09 -7.69
CA PHE A 148 14.83 10.49 -8.02
C PHE A 148 14.67 10.71 -9.52
N TYR A 149 13.87 11.70 -9.89
CA TYR A 149 13.90 12.28 -11.22
C TYR A 149 15.20 13.09 -11.41
N TYR A 150 15.76 13.01 -12.61
CA TYR A 150 16.90 13.78 -13.07
C TYR A 150 16.54 14.38 -14.43
N ALA A 151 17.35 15.32 -14.92
CA ALA A 151 17.15 15.95 -16.23
C ALA A 151 17.17 14.94 -17.40
N THR A 152 17.81 13.78 -17.23
CA THR A 152 17.82 12.71 -18.22
C THR A 152 17.58 11.36 -17.54
N ALA A 153 17.33 10.31 -18.32
CA ALA A 153 17.17 8.96 -17.81
C ALA A 153 18.47 8.38 -17.22
N GLU A 154 19.62 9.00 -17.50
CA GLU A 154 20.90 8.60 -16.91
C GLU A 154 20.96 9.01 -15.44
N VAL A 155 21.27 8.03 -14.58
CA VAL A 155 21.31 8.23 -13.13
C VAL A 155 22.73 8.63 -12.72
N PRO A 156 22.96 9.87 -12.25
CA PRO A 156 24.29 10.33 -11.91
C PRO A 156 24.88 9.56 -10.72
N ARG A 157 26.19 9.28 -10.75
CA ARG A 157 26.91 8.85 -9.55
C ARG A 157 27.16 10.04 -8.63
N CYS A 158 26.22 10.30 -7.73
CA CYS A 158 26.27 11.44 -6.83
C CYS A 158 26.42 11.03 -5.36
N ARG A 159 27.23 11.80 -4.62
CA ARG A 159 27.20 11.80 -3.14
C ARG A 159 26.23 12.84 -2.58
N ALA A 160 25.98 13.90 -3.36
CA ALA A 160 25.11 15.03 -3.06
C ALA A 160 24.03 15.13 -4.14
N CYS A 161 23.17 14.11 -4.23
CA CYS A 161 22.18 14.01 -5.31
C CYS A 161 21.12 15.12 -5.26
N GLU A 162 20.91 15.73 -4.09
CA GLU A 162 20.02 16.88 -3.92
C GLU A 162 20.43 18.09 -4.76
N LYS A 163 21.69 18.14 -5.22
CA LYS A 163 22.21 19.22 -6.06
C LYS A 163 22.03 19.00 -7.55
N VAL A 164 21.68 17.78 -7.98
CA VAL A 164 21.65 17.38 -9.39
C VAL A 164 20.32 16.75 -9.81
N MET A 165 19.48 16.35 -8.85
CA MET A 165 18.11 15.88 -9.11
C MET A 165 17.25 17.02 -9.67
N ASP A 166 16.25 16.68 -10.48
CA ASP A 166 15.19 17.63 -10.83
C ASP A 166 14.30 17.86 -9.60
N VAL A 167 14.59 18.90 -8.83
CA VAL A 167 13.88 19.18 -7.58
C VAL A 167 12.38 19.40 -7.80
N GLY A 168 11.98 19.93 -8.96
CA GLY A 168 10.57 20.17 -9.29
C GLY A 168 9.83 18.87 -9.56
N ALA A 169 10.37 18.01 -10.43
CA ALA A 169 9.76 16.70 -10.71
C ALA A 169 9.70 15.80 -9.47
N ASN A 170 10.74 15.85 -8.62
CA ASN A 170 10.72 15.14 -7.35
C ASN A 170 9.73 15.74 -6.34
N TRP A 171 9.50 17.05 -6.36
CA TRP A 171 8.44 17.67 -5.56
C TRP A 171 7.05 17.24 -6.04
N ASP A 172 6.81 17.23 -7.35
CA ASP A 172 5.54 16.75 -7.92
C ASP A 172 5.27 15.28 -7.58
N LEU A 173 6.32 14.43 -7.55
CA LEU A 173 6.20 13.05 -7.06
C LEU A 173 5.76 13.00 -5.59
N VAL A 174 6.37 13.81 -4.73
CA VAL A 174 5.98 13.89 -3.32
C VAL A 174 4.51 14.33 -3.20
N LYS A 175 4.08 15.35 -3.95
CA LYS A 175 2.68 15.79 -3.95
C LYS A 175 1.72 14.69 -4.40
N ALA A 176 2.05 13.99 -5.48
CA ALA A 176 1.24 12.89 -5.99
C ALA A 176 1.12 11.76 -4.96
N LEU A 177 2.22 11.38 -4.28
CA LEU A 177 2.19 10.42 -3.18
C LEU A 177 1.29 10.88 -2.04
N VAL A 178 1.38 12.14 -1.62
CA VAL A 178 0.62 12.68 -0.48
C VAL A 178 -0.89 12.77 -0.77
N THR A 179 -1.26 13.10 -2.00
CA THR A 179 -2.65 13.44 -2.36
C THR A 179 -3.42 12.26 -2.95
N LEU A 180 -2.75 11.39 -3.71
CA LEU A 180 -3.38 10.29 -4.45
C LEU A 180 -3.28 8.94 -3.72
N THR A 181 -2.50 8.84 -2.64
CA THR A 181 -2.22 7.55 -2.00
C THR A 181 -2.43 7.60 -0.50
N ASP A 182 -2.54 6.42 0.11
CA ASP A 182 -2.52 6.27 1.57
C ASP A 182 -1.08 6.05 2.03
N VAL A 183 -0.21 7.04 1.78
CA VAL A 183 1.19 7.00 2.20
C VAL A 183 1.30 7.08 3.72
N GLN A 184 2.05 6.15 4.31
CA GLN A 184 2.33 6.08 5.75
C GLN A 184 3.58 6.88 6.12
N VAL A 185 4.64 6.78 5.31
CA VAL A 185 5.88 7.53 5.52
C VAL A 185 6.71 7.57 4.26
N ILE A 186 7.38 8.70 4.03
CA ILE A 186 8.43 8.88 3.03
C ILE A 186 9.75 9.09 3.78
N LEU A 187 10.71 8.20 3.55
CA LEU A 187 12.03 8.22 4.16
C LEU A 187 13.05 8.71 3.14
N VAL A 188 13.73 9.82 3.46
CA VAL A 188 14.74 10.43 2.59
C VAL A 188 15.78 11.22 3.40
N ASP A 189 16.96 11.44 2.84
CA ASP A 189 18.04 12.15 3.51
C ASP A 189 17.67 13.62 3.81
N ARG A 190 18.25 14.18 4.88
CA ARG A 190 17.93 15.53 5.36
C ARG A 190 18.32 16.60 4.34
N ALA A 191 19.40 16.38 3.57
CA ALA A 191 19.80 17.31 2.52
C ALA A 191 18.73 17.43 1.42
N VAL A 192 18.16 16.29 1.01
CA VAL A 192 17.07 16.22 0.03
C VAL A 192 15.80 16.89 0.57
N GLN A 193 15.45 16.66 1.85
CA GLN A 193 14.31 17.34 2.47
C GLN A 193 14.43 18.86 2.43
N ARG A 194 15.62 19.40 2.70
CA ARG A 194 15.85 20.86 2.63
C ARG A 194 15.68 21.38 1.21
N ALA A 195 16.20 20.67 0.20
CA ALA A 195 16.04 21.05 -1.20
C ALA A 195 14.56 21.06 -1.62
N LEU A 196 13.81 20.01 -1.28
CA LEU A 196 12.37 19.91 -1.58
C LEU A 196 11.56 21.00 -0.87
N ARG A 197 11.79 21.22 0.43
CA ARG A 197 11.09 22.27 1.18
C ARG A 197 11.39 23.67 0.63
N ALA A 198 12.65 23.95 0.30
CA ALA A 198 13.04 25.23 -0.28
C ALA A 198 12.35 25.45 -1.65
N HIS A 199 12.32 24.42 -2.49
CA HIS A 199 11.61 24.48 -3.77
C HIS A 199 10.10 24.70 -3.58
N ALA A 200 9.47 23.91 -2.71
CA ALA A 200 8.04 24.04 -2.39
C ALA A 200 7.66 25.46 -1.97
N LEU A 201 8.42 26.05 -1.04
CA LEU A 201 8.23 27.45 -0.63
C LEU A 201 8.44 28.43 -1.80
N SER A 202 9.43 28.18 -2.66
CA SER A 202 9.72 29.06 -3.80
C SER A 202 8.62 29.08 -4.86
N VAL A 203 7.84 27.99 -4.98
CA VAL A 203 6.70 27.89 -5.90
C VAL A 203 5.36 28.22 -5.22
N GLY A 204 5.40 28.74 -3.99
CA GLY A 204 4.22 29.27 -3.30
C GLY A 204 3.38 28.24 -2.53
N GLU A 205 3.91 27.05 -2.25
CA GLU A 205 3.18 26.06 -1.45
C GLU A 205 2.92 26.57 -0.02
N ASP A 206 1.74 26.25 0.52
CA ASP A 206 1.31 26.74 1.83
C ASP A 206 2.28 26.30 2.97
N PRO A 207 2.86 27.25 3.73
CA PRO A 207 3.83 26.92 4.77
C PRO A 207 3.28 26.04 5.90
N VAL A 208 1.98 26.15 6.23
CA VAL A 208 1.34 25.36 7.30
C VAL A 208 1.21 23.90 6.86
N TRP A 209 0.75 23.69 5.63
CA TRP A 209 0.71 22.38 5.00
C TRP A 209 2.10 21.76 4.91
N LEU A 210 3.12 22.50 4.47
CA LEU A 210 4.51 22.01 4.46
C LEU A 210 5.00 21.62 5.86
N ALA A 211 4.69 22.41 6.89
CA ALA A 211 5.02 22.05 8.27
C ALA A 211 4.36 20.72 8.68
N SER A 212 3.12 20.46 8.24
CA SER A 212 2.45 19.18 8.46
C SER A 212 3.21 17.99 7.84
N LEU A 213 3.91 18.19 6.72
CA LEU A 213 4.67 17.13 6.05
C LEU A 213 6.04 16.89 6.69
N PHE A 214 6.75 17.97 7.03
CA PHE A 214 8.17 17.92 7.43
C PHE A 214 8.40 18.03 8.95
N ASP A 215 7.58 18.78 9.69
CA ASP A 215 7.96 19.32 11.02
C ASP A 215 7.29 18.60 12.21
N GLY A 216 6.53 17.52 11.98
CA GLY A 216 5.92 16.69 13.03
C GLY A 216 6.88 15.78 13.84
N GLY A 217 8.19 15.92 13.70
CA GLY A 217 9.18 15.05 14.36
C GLY A 217 9.01 13.56 14.02
N ARG A 218 8.63 12.74 15.02
CA ARG A 218 8.29 11.32 14.81
C ARG A 218 6.99 11.12 14.04
N ASN A 219 6.15 12.15 13.93
CA ASN A 219 4.86 12.14 13.23
C ASN A 219 4.93 12.83 11.86
N SER A 220 6.09 13.37 11.45
CA SER A 220 6.29 13.90 10.09
C SER A 220 5.96 12.81 9.07
N LEU A 221 5.35 13.19 7.95
CA LEU A 221 5.13 12.24 6.86
C LEU A 221 6.44 11.98 6.12
N ILE A 222 7.24 13.03 5.93
CA ILE A 222 8.59 12.95 5.36
C ILE A 222 9.59 12.93 6.51
N ARG A 223 10.32 11.82 6.67
CA ARG A 223 11.25 11.60 7.79
C ARG A 223 12.67 11.38 7.31
N HIS A 224 13.61 11.85 8.14
CA HIS A 224 15.02 11.63 7.87
C HIS A 224 15.38 10.16 8.01
N ALA A 225 15.97 9.61 6.96
CA ALA A 225 16.61 8.32 6.98
C ALA A 225 18.02 8.43 6.40
N ARG A 226 19.02 8.13 7.23
CA ARG A 226 20.43 8.18 6.83
C ARG A 226 20.67 7.23 5.64
N ARG A 227 21.48 7.66 4.68
CA ARG A 227 21.84 6.92 3.45
C ARG A 227 20.74 6.85 2.37
N HIS A 228 19.57 7.45 2.58
CA HIS A 228 18.50 7.55 1.57
C HIS A 228 18.68 8.83 0.77
N ARG A 229 19.86 8.98 0.15
CA ARG A 229 20.29 10.21 -0.52
C ARG A 229 20.12 10.17 -2.04
N ASP A 230 19.66 9.07 -2.58
CA ASP A 230 19.57 8.75 -4.01
C ASP A 230 18.21 8.12 -4.39
N HIS A 231 17.32 7.97 -3.41
CA HIS A 231 15.97 7.45 -3.59
C HIS A 231 15.06 7.89 -2.44
N PHE A 232 13.75 7.83 -2.68
CA PHE A 232 12.72 7.84 -1.65
C PHE A 232 12.42 6.40 -1.25
N HIS A 233 12.52 6.07 0.03
CA HIS A 233 11.88 4.87 0.57
C HIS A 233 10.47 5.25 0.98
N VAL A 234 9.46 4.69 0.33
CA VAL A 234 8.05 4.99 0.60
C VAL A 234 7.39 3.78 1.22
N ARG A 235 6.61 3.97 2.28
CA ARG A 235 5.70 2.95 2.83
C ARG A 235 4.27 3.42 2.74
N PHE A 236 3.38 2.53 2.35
CA PHE A 236 1.94 2.78 2.31
C PHE A 236 1.21 2.04 3.43
N TYR A 237 0.00 2.52 3.75
CA TYR A 237 -0.88 1.84 4.69
C TYR A 237 -1.42 0.53 4.11
N ASN A 238 -1.82 0.46 2.85
CA ASN A 238 -2.42 -0.77 2.28
C ASN A 238 -3.49 -1.39 3.21
N PRO A 239 -4.47 -0.59 3.63
CA PRO A 239 -5.40 -0.98 4.68
C PRO A 239 -6.12 -2.30 4.39
N ARG A 240 -6.49 -2.59 3.12
CA ARG A 240 -7.13 -3.87 2.78
C ARG A 240 -6.18 -5.04 2.95
N ALA A 241 -5.00 -4.97 2.33
CA ALA A 241 -4.04 -6.07 2.38
C ALA A 241 -3.50 -6.33 3.79
N GLN A 242 -3.34 -5.29 4.62
CA GLN A 242 -2.93 -5.43 6.01
C GLN A 242 -4.05 -6.01 6.88
N GLU A 243 -5.30 -5.56 6.70
CA GLU A 243 -6.43 -6.05 7.49
C GLU A 243 -6.74 -7.52 7.18
N LEU A 244 -6.72 -7.91 5.90
CA LEU A 244 -6.75 -9.32 5.50
C LEU A 244 -5.61 -10.11 6.15
N GLY A 245 -4.39 -9.57 6.17
CA GLY A 245 -3.25 -10.21 6.82
C GLY A 245 -3.47 -10.42 8.31
N ARG A 246 -4.02 -9.42 9.00
CA ARG A 246 -4.36 -9.50 10.42
C ARG A 246 -5.40 -10.60 10.70
N ARG A 247 -6.49 -10.63 9.93
CA ARG A 247 -7.61 -11.56 10.11
C ARG A 247 -7.28 -12.99 9.67
N VAL A 248 -6.43 -13.17 8.65
CA VAL A 248 -5.96 -14.49 8.18
C VAL A 248 -4.87 -15.08 9.07
N ALA A 249 -4.07 -14.26 9.78
CA ALA A 249 -2.99 -14.74 10.65
C ALA A 249 -3.38 -15.90 11.60
N PRO A 250 -4.51 -15.85 12.34
CA PRO A 250 -4.95 -16.97 13.18
C PRO A 250 -5.40 -18.21 12.37
N LEU A 251 -5.85 -18.02 11.12
CA LEU A 251 -6.35 -19.08 10.23
C LEU A 251 -5.23 -19.80 9.47
N LEU A 252 -3.99 -19.30 9.50
CA LEU A 252 -2.86 -19.88 8.75
C LEU A 252 -2.69 -21.39 8.99
N ALA A 253 -2.96 -21.86 10.21
CA ALA A 253 -2.84 -23.28 10.56
C ALA A 253 -3.80 -24.21 9.78
N GLN A 254 -4.90 -23.68 9.24
CA GLN A 254 -5.85 -24.41 8.40
C GLN A 254 -5.30 -24.67 6.98
N ARG A 255 -4.22 -23.99 6.59
CA ARG A 255 -3.51 -24.13 5.32
C ARG A 255 -2.02 -24.38 5.56
N PRO A 256 -1.59 -25.64 5.79
CA PRO A 256 -0.21 -25.97 6.13
C PRO A 256 0.83 -25.52 5.10
N ASP A 257 0.46 -25.38 3.83
CA ASP A 257 1.30 -24.83 2.76
C ASP A 257 1.61 -23.33 2.96
N GLN A 258 0.66 -22.60 3.55
CA GLN A 258 0.82 -21.18 3.89
C GLN A 258 1.28 -20.95 5.33
N ASN A 259 1.17 -21.95 6.21
CA ASN A 259 1.56 -21.86 7.62
C ASN A 259 3.09 -21.91 7.80
N LEU A 260 3.79 -20.88 7.35
CA LEU A 260 5.25 -20.79 7.44
C LEU A 260 5.73 -19.39 7.82
N ARG A 261 6.92 -19.34 8.41
CA ARG A 261 7.67 -18.12 8.71
C ARG A 261 8.87 -18.00 7.79
N ILE A 262 9.11 -16.81 7.23
CA ILE A 262 10.36 -16.50 6.54
C ILE A 262 11.38 -16.05 7.59
N TYR A 263 12.36 -16.90 7.88
CA TYR A 263 13.32 -16.72 8.97
C TYR A 263 14.72 -16.44 8.45
N ARG A 264 15.33 -15.33 8.87
CA ARG A 264 16.74 -15.06 8.61
C ARG A 264 17.61 -15.62 9.73
N VAL A 265 18.50 -16.55 9.38
CA VAL A 265 19.49 -17.16 10.28
C VAL A 265 20.39 -16.09 10.89
N ARG A 266 20.55 -16.16 12.21
CA ARG A 266 21.39 -15.28 13.03
C ARG A 266 22.60 -16.05 13.57
N ASN A 267 23.57 -15.30 14.11
CA ASN A 267 24.72 -15.90 14.77
C ASN A 267 24.25 -16.80 15.95
N GLY A 268 24.80 -18.02 16.04
CA GLY A 268 24.46 -18.99 17.10
C GLY A 268 23.19 -19.82 16.88
N ASP A 269 22.50 -19.65 15.75
CA ASP A 269 21.36 -20.48 15.37
C ASP A 269 21.79 -21.87 14.90
N ASN A 270 20.91 -22.86 15.13
CA ASN A 270 20.96 -24.16 14.48
C ASN A 270 19.53 -24.61 14.14
N LEU A 271 19.38 -25.60 13.24
CA LEU A 271 18.06 -26.05 12.79
C LEU A 271 17.17 -26.55 13.94
N GLY A 272 17.73 -27.19 14.96
CA GLY A 272 16.98 -27.66 16.12
C GLY A 272 16.37 -26.51 16.92
N LYS A 273 17.16 -25.48 17.24
CA LYS A 273 16.69 -24.26 17.93
C LYS A 273 15.65 -23.52 17.12
N ILE A 274 15.85 -23.39 15.81
CA ILE A 274 14.88 -22.74 14.91
C ILE A 274 13.58 -23.55 14.87
N ALA A 275 13.67 -24.88 14.71
CA ALA A 275 12.50 -25.75 14.66
C ALA A 275 11.69 -25.68 15.95
N LEU A 276 12.36 -25.81 17.10
CA LEU A 276 11.73 -25.76 18.42
C LEU A 276 11.00 -24.43 18.65
N ARG A 277 11.64 -23.30 18.34
CA ARG A 277 11.06 -21.95 18.51
C ARG A 277 9.79 -21.73 17.67
N ASN A 278 9.70 -22.35 16.51
CA ASN A 278 8.61 -22.16 15.56
C ASN A 278 7.63 -23.36 15.52
N LYS A 279 7.66 -24.25 16.51
CA LYS A 279 6.81 -25.47 16.55
C LYS A 279 6.89 -26.26 15.22
N SER A 280 8.11 -26.40 14.70
CA SER A 280 8.44 -27.06 13.43
C SER A 280 9.32 -28.29 13.69
N SER A 281 9.79 -28.94 12.62
CA SER A 281 10.81 -30.00 12.71
C SER A 281 11.99 -29.71 11.77
N ILE A 282 13.16 -30.23 12.11
CA ILE A 282 14.36 -30.13 11.27
C ILE A 282 14.06 -30.63 9.85
N ARG A 283 13.39 -31.77 9.73
CA ARG A 283 13.01 -32.37 8.44
C ARG A 283 12.05 -31.48 7.63
N ALA A 284 11.11 -30.81 8.29
CA ALA A 284 10.19 -29.89 7.62
C ALA A 284 10.93 -28.65 7.08
N ILE A 285 11.83 -28.07 7.87
CA ILE A 285 12.67 -26.94 7.43
C ILE A 285 13.58 -27.37 6.27
N GLN A 286 14.22 -28.53 6.38
CA GLN A 286 15.09 -29.04 5.31
C GLN A 286 14.32 -29.25 4.01
N LYS A 287 13.15 -29.91 4.07
CA LYS A 287 12.29 -30.14 2.91
C LYS A 287 11.86 -28.82 2.26
N ALA A 288 11.39 -27.86 3.05
CA ALA A 288 10.92 -26.56 2.56
C ALA A 288 12.01 -25.67 1.96
N ASN A 289 13.29 -25.95 2.25
CA ASN A 289 14.44 -25.18 1.75
C ASN A 289 15.37 -26.01 0.86
N HIS A 290 14.94 -27.21 0.43
CA HIS A 290 15.73 -28.13 -0.40
C HIS A 290 17.14 -28.41 0.18
N MET A 291 17.24 -28.50 1.52
CA MET A 291 18.50 -28.74 2.21
C MET A 291 18.74 -30.23 2.41
N ARG A 292 19.96 -30.70 2.11
CA ARG A 292 20.41 -32.08 2.35
C ARG A 292 21.05 -32.30 3.73
N GLY A 293 21.49 -31.23 4.39
CA GLY A 293 22.18 -31.27 5.68
C GLY A 293 21.66 -30.23 6.65
N THR A 294 22.39 -30.00 7.75
CA THR A 294 22.00 -29.09 8.84
C THR A 294 22.86 -27.82 8.92
N PHE A 295 23.85 -27.69 8.03
CA PHE A 295 24.72 -26.53 7.99
C PHE A 295 23.95 -25.25 7.61
N LEU A 296 24.15 -24.19 8.39
CA LEU A 296 23.50 -22.90 8.20
C LEU A 296 24.54 -21.81 7.97
N ARG A 297 24.23 -20.86 7.07
CA ARG A 297 25.03 -19.64 6.89
C ARG A 297 24.34 -18.46 7.59
N ILE A 298 25.10 -17.64 8.29
CA ILE A 298 24.56 -16.40 8.87
C ILE A 298 23.96 -15.54 7.76
N GLY A 299 22.72 -15.09 7.97
CA GLY A 299 21.96 -14.33 6.99
C GLY A 299 21.25 -15.15 5.92
N GLN A 300 21.39 -16.48 5.91
CA GLN A 300 20.55 -17.37 5.10
C GLN A 300 19.08 -17.17 5.46
N VAL A 301 18.22 -17.10 4.46
CA VAL A 301 16.76 -17.01 4.63
C VAL A 301 16.17 -18.40 4.48
N LEU A 302 15.34 -18.81 5.44
CA LEU A 302 14.70 -20.11 5.51
C LEU A 302 13.18 -19.96 5.52
N ARG A 303 12.50 -20.81 4.76
CA ARG A 303 11.08 -21.11 4.93
C ARG A 303 10.92 -22.07 6.10
N VAL A 304 10.21 -21.70 7.15
CA VAL A 304 10.04 -22.52 8.36
C VAL A 304 8.55 -22.87 8.50
N PRO A 305 8.10 -24.04 7.99
CA PRO A 305 6.71 -24.49 8.14
C PRO A 305 6.38 -24.76 9.61
N MET A 306 5.17 -24.41 10.05
CA MET A 306 4.71 -24.56 11.43
C MET A 306 3.62 -25.63 11.48
N ARG A 307 3.58 -26.43 12.55
CA ARG A 307 2.61 -27.53 12.71
C ARG A 307 1.26 -27.12 13.31
N GLY A 308 1.10 -25.86 13.68
CA GLY A 308 -0.13 -25.35 14.28
C GLY A 308 -0.13 -23.82 14.30
N PRO A 309 -1.08 -23.20 15.02
CA PRO A 309 -1.20 -21.75 15.09
C PRO A 309 0.08 -21.11 15.63
N CYS A 310 0.49 -20.02 14.99
CA CYS A 310 1.64 -19.25 15.44
C CYS A 310 1.27 -18.36 16.63
N THR A 311 1.36 -18.89 17.84
CA THR A 311 1.03 -18.16 19.08
C THR A 311 2.07 -17.09 19.47
N ARG A 312 3.12 -16.89 18.66
CA ARG A 312 4.21 -15.93 18.91
C ARG A 312 4.53 -15.07 17.67
N CYS A 313 3.73 -15.18 16.61
CA CYS A 313 3.92 -14.32 15.45
C CYS A 313 3.35 -12.94 15.78
N PRO A 314 4.11 -11.86 15.54
CA PRO A 314 3.62 -10.53 15.83
C PRO A 314 2.53 -10.19 14.82
N VAL A 315 1.28 -10.07 15.29
CA VAL A 315 0.13 -9.64 14.50
C VAL A 315 -0.02 -8.12 14.69
N PRO A 316 -0.01 -7.31 13.61
CA PRO A 316 -0.25 -5.88 13.71
C PRO A 316 -1.64 -5.58 14.31
N PRO A 317 -1.82 -4.45 15.01
CA PRO A 317 -3.15 -3.99 15.40
C PRO A 317 -4.02 -3.70 14.14
N PRO A 318 -5.35 -3.53 14.30
CA PRO A 318 -6.21 -3.03 13.23
C PRO A 318 -5.63 -1.77 12.58
N VAL A 319 -5.79 -1.66 11.26
CA VAL A 319 -5.19 -0.55 10.51
C VAL A 319 -6.12 0.65 10.52
N GLU A 320 -5.66 1.71 11.18
CA GLU A 320 -6.27 3.04 11.07
C GLU A 320 -5.52 3.87 10.03
N VAL A 321 -6.24 4.32 9.00
CA VAL A 321 -5.69 5.24 7.98
C VAL A 321 -6.08 6.66 8.38
N PRO A 322 -5.11 7.54 8.67
CA PRO A 322 -5.41 8.94 8.96
C PRO A 322 -5.90 9.64 7.70
N GLU A 323 -6.59 10.76 7.88
CA GLU A 323 -6.93 11.64 6.76
C GLU A 323 -5.67 12.05 5.98
N ARG A 324 -5.81 12.14 4.66
CA ARG A 324 -4.71 12.55 3.79
C ARG A 324 -4.37 14.01 4.09
N ARG A 325 -3.08 14.29 4.24
CA ARG A 325 -2.55 15.65 4.43
C ARG A 325 -2.58 16.40 3.10
N ARG A 326 -3.76 16.67 2.57
CA ARG A 326 -3.94 17.42 1.31
C ARG A 326 -3.53 18.88 1.52
N PRO A 327 -2.99 19.55 0.49
CA PRO A 327 -2.81 20.99 0.54
C PRO A 327 -4.17 21.67 0.73
N PRO A 328 -4.22 22.91 1.26
CA PRO A 328 -5.45 23.67 1.26
C PRO A 328 -5.97 23.85 -0.17
N PRO A 329 -7.30 23.92 -0.38
CA PRO A 329 -7.87 24.12 -1.70
C PRO A 329 -7.36 25.45 -2.29
N SER A 330 -7.07 25.43 -3.58
CA SER A 330 -6.68 26.60 -4.33
C SER A 330 -7.83 27.61 -4.41
N PRO A 331 -7.55 28.91 -4.63
CA PRO A 331 -8.60 29.90 -4.85
C PRO A 331 -9.56 29.56 -5.99
N ALA A 332 -9.09 28.83 -7.01
CA ALA A 332 -9.92 28.35 -8.12
C ALA A 332 -10.88 27.23 -7.68
N GLU A 333 -10.39 26.26 -6.88
CA GLU A 333 -11.24 25.20 -6.34
C GLU A 333 -12.29 25.73 -5.35
N LEU A 334 -11.97 26.81 -4.61
CA LEU A 334 -12.94 27.48 -3.74
C LEU A 334 -14.02 28.25 -4.51
N ALA A 335 -13.74 28.69 -5.73
CA ALA A 335 -14.70 29.42 -6.57
C ALA A 335 -15.74 28.49 -7.25
N ASP A 336 -15.40 27.21 -7.41
CA ASP A 336 -16.28 26.18 -7.98
C ASP A 336 -17.14 25.44 -6.93
N VAL A 337 -16.99 25.75 -5.63
CA VAL A 337 -17.91 25.23 -4.60
C VAL A 337 -19.24 25.96 -4.75
N PRO A 338 -20.36 25.26 -5.07
CA PRO A 338 -21.68 25.89 -5.10
C PRO A 338 -21.95 26.51 -3.73
N ALA A 339 -22.35 27.78 -3.69
CA ALA A 339 -22.83 28.38 -2.46
C ALA A 339 -24.07 27.61 -2.02
N ASP A 340 -23.95 26.75 -1.00
CA ASP A 340 -25.10 26.08 -0.42
C ASP A 340 -26.10 27.13 0.06
N GLY A 341 -27.21 27.21 -0.66
CA GLY A 341 -28.34 28.06 -0.34
C GLY A 341 -29.15 27.44 0.79
N SER A 342 -28.94 27.90 2.01
CA SER A 342 -29.94 27.98 3.09
C SER A 342 -29.45 29.01 4.11
N GLY A 343 -30.09 30.17 4.32
CA GLY A 343 -31.46 30.34 4.82
C GLY A 343 -31.46 29.97 6.32
N THR A 344 -31.60 30.87 7.30
CA THR A 344 -32.72 31.80 7.49
C THR A 344 -32.38 32.80 8.61
N THR A 345 -32.51 34.08 8.33
CA THR A 345 -32.64 35.14 9.35
C THR A 345 -33.98 35.00 10.06
N GLY A 346 -33.98 34.57 11.32
CA GLY A 346 -35.13 34.67 12.21
C GLY A 346 -35.02 35.90 13.10
N THR A 347 -35.67 36.99 12.69
CA THR A 347 -35.98 38.11 13.57
C THR A 347 -37.18 37.71 14.44
N SER A 348 -37.07 37.84 15.75
CA SER A 348 -38.25 37.96 16.63
C SER A 348 -38.00 39.04 17.66
N THR A 349 -39.05 39.84 17.79
CA THR A 349 -39.34 41.03 18.59
C THR A 349 -38.97 40.99 20.06
#